data_AF-A0A4S4L5M2-F1
#
_entry.id   AF-A0A4S4L5M2-F1
#
_cell.length_a   1.000
_cell.length_b   1.000
_cell.length_c   1.000
_cell.angle_alpha   90.00
_cell.angle_beta   90.00
_cell.angle_gamma   90.00
#
_symmetry.space_group_name_H-M   'P 1'
#
loop_
_entity.id
_entity.type
_entity.pdbx_description
1 polymer ?
#
loop_
_entity_poly.entity_id
_entity_poly.type
_entity_poly.pdbx_seq_one_letter_code
_entity_poly.pdbx_strand_id
1 'polypeptide(L)'
;MSDVRKLLKAKRQEARVVHPYATYGAGGQLRCTACGVGVKVAWEGHVGSKAHRVNVARVRKEEEERRKVEEERVRVEEEEEERKRRVDGGEENEEEEGGFPADFFSDVRALCQ
;
A
#
# COMPACT_ATOMS: atom_id res chain seq x y z
N MET A 1 -18.48 -32.24 -39.52
CA MET A 1 -17.64 -31.15 -40.07
C MET A 1 -17.49 -30.02 -39.05
N SER A 2 -16.71 -30.23 -37.99
CA SER A 2 -16.60 -29.33 -36.82
C SER A 2 -15.24 -28.63 -36.70
N ASP A 3 -14.37 -28.84 -37.68
CA ASP A 3 -12.93 -28.72 -37.49
C ASP A 3 -12.42 -27.32 -37.84
N VAL A 4 -13.11 -26.59 -38.71
CA VAL A 4 -12.82 -25.17 -39.02
C VAL A 4 -13.05 -24.27 -37.81
N ARG A 5 -14.15 -24.48 -37.07
CA ARG A 5 -14.44 -23.68 -35.86
C ARG A 5 -13.42 -23.95 -34.75
N LYS A 6 -12.97 -25.20 -34.61
CA LYS A 6 -11.90 -25.57 -33.66
C LYS A 6 -10.56 -24.97 -34.07
N LEU A 7 -10.20 -25.01 -35.35
CA LEU A 7 -8.99 -24.39 -35.90
C LEU A 7 -8.97 -22.87 -35.71
N LEU A 8 -10.06 -22.16 -36.00
CA LEU A 8 -10.16 -20.71 -35.79
C LEU A 8 -10.11 -20.33 -34.31
N LYS A 9 -10.67 -21.17 -33.43
CA LYS A 9 -10.62 -20.97 -31.99
C LYS A 9 -9.21 -21.23 -31.44
N ALA A 10 -8.50 -22.23 -31.95
CA ALA A 10 -7.09 -22.48 -31.64
C ALA A 10 -6.18 -21.35 -32.12
N LYS A 11 -6.36 -20.86 -33.37
CA LYS A 11 -5.62 -19.71 -33.90
C LYS A 11 -5.86 -18.41 -33.11
N ARG A 12 -7.09 -18.20 -32.63
CA ARG A 12 -7.40 -17.07 -31.75
C ARG A 12 -6.77 -17.20 -30.35
N GLN A 13 -6.52 -18.43 -29.89
CA GLN A 13 -5.77 -18.69 -28.65
C GLN A 13 -4.27 -18.45 -28.83
N GLU A 14 -3.71 -18.80 -29.99
CA GLU A 14 -2.31 -18.50 -30.35
C GLU A 14 -2.07 -16.98 -30.49
N ALA A 15 -3.04 -16.22 -30.99
CA ALA A 15 -2.97 -14.76 -31.07
C ALA A 15 -3.28 -14.04 -29.74
N ARG A 16 -3.44 -14.78 -28.62
CA ARG A 16 -3.55 -14.13 -27.33
C ARG A 16 -2.23 -13.46 -27.01
N VAL A 17 -2.34 -12.23 -26.54
CA VAL A 17 -1.20 -11.44 -26.10
C VAL A 17 -0.65 -12.09 -24.83
N VAL A 18 0.54 -12.68 -24.94
CA VAL A 18 1.32 -13.14 -23.79
C VAL A 18 2.27 -12.01 -23.41
N HIS A 19 1.85 -11.16 -22.48
CA HIS A 19 2.66 -10.05 -21.98
C HIS A 19 2.53 -9.94 -20.45
N PRO A 20 3.62 -9.69 -19.70
CA PRO A 20 3.61 -9.70 -18.22
C PRO A 20 2.64 -8.69 -17.60
N TYR A 21 2.36 -7.59 -18.30
CA TYR A 21 1.40 -6.57 -17.84
C TYR A 21 -0.01 -6.71 -18.45
N ALA A 22 -0.25 -7.73 -19.30
CA ALA A 22 -1.55 -7.99 -19.90
C ALA A 22 -2.36 -8.94 -19.02
N THR A 23 -3.55 -8.50 -18.61
CA THR A 23 -4.52 -9.33 -17.90
C THR A 23 -5.83 -9.32 -18.65
N TYR A 24 -6.51 -10.46 -18.75
CA TYR A 24 -7.85 -10.54 -19.32
C TYR A 24 -8.87 -10.46 -18.18
N GLY A 25 -9.80 -9.51 -18.26
CA GLY A 25 -10.92 -9.42 -17.33
C GLY A 25 -12.00 -10.49 -17.61
N ALA A 26 -12.97 -10.60 -16.71
CA ALA A 26 -14.07 -11.58 -16.78
C ALA A 26 -14.89 -11.49 -18.09
N GLY A 27 -14.94 -10.32 -18.74
CA GLY A 27 -15.60 -10.11 -20.04
C GLY A 27 -14.73 -10.36 -21.26
N GLY A 28 -13.51 -10.89 -21.10
CA GLY A 28 -12.55 -11.05 -22.20
C GLY A 28 -11.89 -9.75 -22.67
N GLN A 29 -12.10 -8.64 -21.94
CA GLN A 29 -11.43 -7.37 -22.20
C GLN A 29 -9.98 -7.42 -21.71
N LEU A 30 -9.05 -6.98 -22.55
CA LEU A 30 -7.65 -6.80 -22.18
C LEU A 30 -7.53 -5.61 -21.22
N ARG A 31 -6.80 -5.78 -20.13
CA ARG A 31 -6.47 -4.76 -19.15
C ARG A 31 -4.96 -4.71 -18.95
N CYS A 32 -4.41 -3.50 -18.96
CA CYS A 32 -3.01 -3.27 -18.66
C CYS A 32 -2.86 -3.03 -17.15
N THR A 33 -2.12 -3.89 -16.45
CA THR A 33 -1.91 -3.76 -14.99
C THR A 33 -1.12 -2.50 -14.65
N ALA A 34 -0.11 -2.15 -15.44
CA ALA A 34 0.69 -0.95 -15.24
C ALA A 34 -0.05 0.37 -15.51
N CYS A 35 -1.18 0.36 -16.22
CA CYS A 35 -2.00 1.55 -16.45
C CYS A 35 -3.32 1.52 -15.67
N GLY A 36 -3.75 0.36 -15.19
CA GLY A 36 -5.08 0.16 -14.60
C GLY A 36 -6.25 0.26 -15.59
N VAL A 37 -5.98 0.59 -16.86
CA VAL A 37 -7.01 0.87 -17.88
C VAL A 37 -7.32 -0.37 -18.72
N GLY A 38 -8.59 -0.53 -19.08
CA GLY A 38 -9.04 -1.47 -20.10
C GLY A 38 -8.59 -1.03 -21.49
N VAL A 39 -7.80 -1.87 -22.14
CA VAL A 39 -7.26 -1.64 -23.48
C VAL A 39 -8.38 -1.85 -24.50
N LYS A 40 -8.87 -0.75 -25.09
CA LYS A 40 -9.90 -0.76 -26.16
C LYS A 40 -9.31 -0.85 -27.57
N VAL A 41 -8.04 -0.50 -27.73
CA VAL A 41 -7.27 -0.56 -28.99
C VAL A 41 -6.47 -1.86 -29.06
N ALA A 42 -5.89 -2.21 -30.22
CA ALA A 42 -4.96 -3.35 -30.29
C ALA A 42 -3.84 -3.19 -29.25
N TRP A 43 -3.49 -4.29 -28.56
CA TRP A 43 -2.52 -4.29 -27.46
C TRP A 43 -1.17 -3.66 -27.86
N GLU A 44 -0.69 -3.95 -29.06
CA GLU A 44 0.57 -3.41 -29.60
C GLU A 44 0.55 -1.87 -29.67
N GLY A 45 -0.57 -1.28 -30.06
CA GLY A 45 -0.76 0.18 -30.08
C GLY A 45 -0.79 0.79 -28.69
N HIS A 46 -1.32 0.07 -27.69
CA HIS A 46 -1.29 0.51 -26.30
C HIS A 46 0.13 0.54 -25.74
N VAL A 47 0.91 -0.53 -25.94
CA VAL A 47 2.31 -0.62 -25.47
C VAL A 47 3.21 0.42 -26.13
N GLY A 48 2.98 0.71 -27.42
CA GLY A 48 3.71 1.74 -28.16
C GLY A 48 3.39 3.19 -27.75
N SER A 49 2.31 3.42 -27.00
CA SER A 49 1.84 4.76 -26.65
C SER A 49 2.73 5.45 -25.60
N LYS A 50 2.85 6.78 -25.70
CA LYS A 50 3.57 7.59 -24.71
C LYS A 50 2.97 7.45 -23.31
N ALA A 51 1.64 7.36 -23.22
CA ALA A 51 0.93 7.19 -21.96
C ALA A 51 1.34 5.92 -21.23
N HIS A 52 1.45 4.78 -21.93
CA HIS A 52 1.90 3.53 -21.32
C HIS A 52 3.32 3.64 -20.79
N ARG A 53 4.27 4.16 -21.58
CA ARG A 53 5.67 4.34 -21.15
C ARG A 53 5.79 5.20 -19.89
N VAL A 54 5.06 6.31 -19.84
CA VAL A 54 5.07 7.22 -18.68
C VAL A 54 4.43 6.55 -17.46
N ASN A 55 3.29 5.88 -17.63
CA ASN A 55 2.61 5.21 -16.52
C ASN A 55 3.44 4.07 -15.94
N VAL A 56 4.10 3.25 -16.77
CA VAL A 56 5.02 2.21 -16.30
C VAL A 56 6.15 2.82 -15.46
N ALA A 57 6.74 3.93 -15.91
CA ALA A 57 7.79 4.61 -15.15
C ALA A 57 7.27 5.21 -13.83
N ARG A 58 6.03 5.71 -13.81
CA ARG A 58 5.39 6.25 -12.62
C ARG A 58 5.05 5.16 -11.60
N VAL A 59 4.41 4.07 -12.04
CA VAL A 59 4.01 2.96 -11.17
C VAL A 59 5.23 2.36 -10.48
N ARG A 60 6.36 2.20 -11.19
CA ARG A 60 7.60 1.71 -10.56
C ARG A 60 8.11 2.61 -9.45
N LYS A 61 8.04 3.93 -9.63
CA LYS A 61 8.46 4.90 -8.61
C LYS A 61 7.50 4.93 -7.43
N GLU A 62 6.20 4.93 -7.70
CA GLU A 62 5.16 4.94 -6.68
C GLU A 62 5.15 3.65 -5.87
N GLU A 63 5.40 2.49 -6.49
CA GLU A 63 5.51 1.22 -5.79
C GLU A 63 6.73 1.19 -4.85
N GLU A 64 7.86 1.73 -5.28
CA GLU A 64 9.05 1.85 -4.43
C GLU A 64 8.80 2.79 -3.24
N GLU A 65 8.16 3.94 -3.48
CA GLU A 65 7.84 4.91 -2.44
C GLU A 65 6.82 4.36 -1.44
N ARG A 66 5.74 3.72 -1.92
CA ARG A 66 4.74 3.07 -1.05
C ARG A 66 5.37 2.00 -0.17
N ARG A 67 6.32 1.21 -0.70
CA ARG A 67 6.99 0.17 0.08
C ARG A 67 7.86 0.76 1.19
N LYS A 68 8.58 1.86 0.92
CA LYS A 68 9.37 2.58 1.93
C LYS A 68 8.49 3.20 3.01
N VAL A 69 7.37 3.83 2.62
CA VAL A 69 6.43 4.43 3.58
C VAL A 69 5.77 3.37 4.44
N GLU A 70 5.39 2.23 3.88
CA GLU A 70 4.80 1.12 4.63
C GLU A 70 5.81 0.52 5.62
N GLU A 71 7.06 0.30 5.20
CA GLU A 71 8.14 -0.17 6.07
C GLU A 71 8.45 0.82 7.20
N GLU A 72 8.48 2.13 6.90
CA GLU A 72 8.67 3.17 7.91
C GLU A 72 7.49 3.20 8.90
N ARG A 73 6.25 3.10 8.43
CA ARG A 73 5.06 3.08 9.30
C ARG A 73 5.08 1.91 10.28
N VAL A 74 5.40 0.70 9.80
CA VAL A 74 5.52 -0.48 10.67
C VAL A 74 6.60 -0.26 11.72
N ARG A 75 7.75 0.30 11.32
CA ARG A 75 8.87 0.56 12.25
C ARG A 75 8.51 1.60 13.32
N VAL A 76 7.78 2.66 12.97
CA VAL A 76 7.32 3.67 13.93
C VAL A 76 6.29 3.07 14.90
N GLU A 77 5.38 2.23 14.39
CA GLU A 77 4.37 1.56 15.21
C GLU A 77 5.00 0.57 16.21
N GLU A 78 6.02 -0.20 15.79
CA GLU A 78 6.81 -1.06 16.69
C GLU A 78 7.56 -0.26 17.77
N GLU A 79 8.19 0.87 17.42
CA GLU A 79 8.88 1.73 18.41
C GLU A 79 7.90 2.36 19.40
N GLU A 80 6.70 2.76 18.95
CA GLU A 80 5.66 3.30 19.81
C GLU A 80 5.11 2.25 20.78
N GLU A 81 4.87 1.01 20.31
CA GLU A 81 4.48 -0.10 21.18
C GLU A 81 5.55 -0.43 22.23
N GLU A 82 6.83 -0.43 21.84
CA GLU A 82 7.92 -0.68 22.78
C GLU A 82 8.00 0.41 23.85
N ARG A 83 7.85 1.69 23.47
CA ARG A 83 7.78 2.81 24.41
C ARG A 83 6.59 2.67 25.37
N LYS A 84 5.42 2.25 24.88
CA LYS A 84 4.24 2.02 25.75
C LYS A 84 4.48 0.91 26.77
N ARG A 85 5.09 -0.22 26.35
CA ARG A 85 5.42 -1.31 27.30
C ARG A 85 6.42 -0.91 28.38
N ARG A 86 7.36 -0.01 28.09
CA ARG A 86 8.30 0.54 29.09
C ARG A 86 7.64 1.50 30.08
N VAL A 87 6.57 2.17 29.69
CA VAL A 87 5.82 3.09 30.57
C VAL A 87 4.86 2.34 31.48
N ASP A 88 4.17 1.31 30.97
CA ASP A 88 3.20 0.52 31.76
C ASP A 88 3.86 -0.49 32.73
N GLY A 89 5.11 -0.91 32.46
CA GLY A 89 5.87 -1.83 33.33
C GLY A 89 6.54 -1.18 34.55
N GLY A 90 6.19 0.07 34.88
CA GLY A 90 6.84 0.90 35.89
C GLY A 90 6.04 1.12 37.18
N GLU A 91 4.97 0.38 37.42
CA GLU A 91 4.23 0.42 38.69
C GLU A 91 3.99 -1.00 39.20
N GLU A 92 4.85 -1.44 40.12
CA GLU A 92 4.55 -2.29 41.29
C GLU A 92 5.87 -2.83 41.89
N ASN A 93 6.68 -1.96 42.52
CA ASN A 93 7.34 -2.20 43.81
C ASN A 93 8.11 -0.94 44.26
N GLU A 94 8.19 -0.73 45.57
CA GLU A 94 8.96 0.29 46.30
C GLU A 94 8.21 1.61 46.57
N GLU A 95 7.48 1.56 47.69
CA GLU A 95 7.43 2.65 48.67
C GLU A 95 8.83 3.27 48.82
N GLU A 96 9.08 4.48 48.30
CA GLU A 96 9.97 5.46 48.94
C GLU A 96 9.65 6.87 48.41
N GLU A 97 9.77 7.80 49.35
CA GLU A 97 9.36 9.20 49.31
C GLU A 97 10.03 9.98 48.18
N GLY A 98 9.25 10.47 47.21
CA GLY A 98 9.81 11.35 46.16
C GLY A 98 8.84 11.89 45.12
N GLY A 99 7.54 11.61 45.22
CA GLY A 99 6.54 12.09 44.29
C GLY A 99 5.94 13.42 44.72
N PHE A 100 6.24 14.48 43.97
CA PHE A 100 5.48 15.72 43.77
C PHE A 100 4.76 16.32 45.01
N PRO A 101 5.20 17.47 45.57
CA PRO A 101 4.56 18.06 46.74
C PRO A 101 3.09 18.38 46.44
N ALA A 102 2.19 17.78 47.22
CA ALA A 102 0.74 17.96 47.14
C ALA A 102 0.30 19.42 47.34
N ASP A 103 1.23 20.30 47.72
CA ASP A 103 0.99 21.72 48.00
C ASP A 103 1.20 22.66 46.81
N PHE A 104 1.62 22.18 45.64
CA PHE A 104 1.79 23.05 44.46
C PHE A 104 0.48 23.65 43.95
N PHE A 105 -0.65 22.93 44.04
CA PHE A 105 -1.98 23.44 43.65
C PHE A 105 -2.74 24.13 44.78
N SER A 106 -2.25 24.03 46.02
CA SER A 106 -2.87 24.62 47.21
C SER A 106 -2.49 26.09 47.40
N ASP A 107 -1.33 26.52 46.90
CA ASP A 107 -0.79 27.86 47.13
C ASP A 107 -1.47 28.98 46.30
N VAL A 108 -2.12 28.64 45.18
CA VAL A 108 -2.90 29.62 44.39
C VAL A 108 -4.25 29.95 45.05
N ARG A 109 -4.78 29.05 45.89
CA ARG A 109 -6.09 29.26 46.56
C ARG A 109 -5.98 30.09 47.84
N ALA A 110 -4.78 30.31 48.38
CA ALA A 110 -4.55 31.01 49.65
C ALA A 110 -4.41 32.54 49.54
N LEU A 111 -4.38 33.11 48.33
CA LEU A 111 -4.16 34.55 48.09
C LEU A 111 -5.43 35.37 47.77
N CYS A 112 -6.61 34.79 47.95
CA CYS A 112 -7.89 35.50 47.84
C CYS A 112 -8.69 35.36 49.15
N GLN A 113 -8.21 36.01 50.21
CA GLN A 113 -9.04 36.48 51.31
C GLN A 113 -8.50 37.78 51.87
#